data_AF-A0A7S3K5T1-F1
#
_entry.id   AF-A0A7S3K5T1-F1
#
_cell.length_a   1.000
_cell.length_b   1.000
_cell.length_c   1.000
_cell.angle_alpha   90.00
_cell.angle_beta   90.00
_cell.angle_gamma   90.00
#
_symmetry.space_group_name_H-M   'P 1'
#
loop_
_entity.id
_entity.type
_entity.pdbx_description
1 polymer ?
#
loop_
_entity_poly.entity_id
_entity_poly.type
_entity_poly.pdbx_seq_one_letter_code
_entity_poly.pdbx_strand_id
1 'polypeptide(L)'
;FKNNLSTGAQSPDIMRQKYLSKLTMEKVWLTPASKPKSHQSIIILDWDDTLLCTSYLTPKDSNIFSLGLLEDTKINLEKLEGKVYKILDTCINKAQVYIITNAKQGWVEFS
;
A
#
# COMPACT_ATOMS: atom_id res chain seq x y z
N PHE A 1 -7.89 -32.99 62.08
CA PHE A 1 -7.48 -33.49 60.76
C PHE A 1 -8.71 -33.85 59.92
N LYS A 2 -9.17 -32.95 59.05
CA LYS A 2 -10.09 -33.27 57.96
C LYS A 2 -9.61 -32.56 56.70
N ASN A 3 -8.85 -33.29 55.89
CA ASN A 3 -8.55 -32.94 54.51
C ASN A 3 -9.83 -33.09 53.71
N ASN A 4 -10.37 -31.99 53.18
CA ASN A 4 -11.31 -32.05 52.07
C ASN A 4 -10.57 -31.62 50.81
N LEU A 5 -10.27 -32.60 49.96
CA LEU A 5 -9.70 -32.41 48.63
C LEU A 5 -10.61 -31.48 47.83
N SER A 6 -10.08 -30.31 47.44
CA SER A 6 -10.67 -29.54 46.36
C SER A 6 -10.54 -30.35 45.08
N THR A 7 -11.67 -30.77 44.53
CA THR A 7 -11.74 -31.43 43.23
C THR A 7 -11.24 -30.43 42.19
N GLY A 8 -10.02 -30.66 41.70
CA GLY A 8 -9.29 -29.82 40.74
C GLY A 8 -9.85 -29.83 39.31
N ALA A 9 -11.18 -29.72 39.16
CA ALA A 9 -11.81 -29.52 37.87
C ALA A 9 -11.54 -28.08 37.41
N GLN A 10 -10.54 -27.90 36.55
CA GLN A 10 -10.32 -26.62 35.88
C GLN A 10 -11.55 -26.26 35.06
N SER A 11 -11.93 -24.99 35.02
CA SER A 11 -13.06 -24.57 34.21
C SER A 11 -12.80 -24.88 32.73
N PRO A 12 -13.84 -25.22 31.94
CA PRO A 12 -13.70 -25.46 30.50
C PRO A 12 -12.98 -24.30 29.77
N ASP A 13 -13.20 -23.06 30.21
CA ASP A 13 -12.56 -21.88 29.65
C ASP A 13 -11.05 -21.84 29.90
N ILE A 14 -10.61 -22.22 31.10
CA ILE A 14 -9.18 -22.30 31.43
C ILE A 14 -8.50 -23.40 30.60
N MET A 15 -9.16 -24.56 30.45
CA MET A 15 -8.65 -25.65 29.61
C MET A 15 -8.56 -25.24 28.14
N ARG A 16 -9.61 -24.58 27.64
CA ARG A 16 -9.63 -24.00 26.28
C ARG A 16 -8.48 -23.03 26.13
N GLN A 17 -8.32 -22.04 27.02
CA GLN A 17 -7.27 -21.04 26.92
C GLN A 17 -5.87 -21.66 26.90
N LYS A 18 -5.59 -22.64 27.78
CA LYS A 18 -4.31 -23.37 27.78
C LYS A 18 -4.05 -24.13 26.49
N TYR A 19 -5.07 -24.82 25.96
CA TYR A 19 -4.96 -25.55 24.70
C TYR A 19 -4.67 -24.61 23.52
N LEU A 20 -5.39 -23.49 23.46
CA LEU A 20 -5.19 -22.46 22.43
C LEU A 20 -3.80 -21.82 22.51
N SER A 21 -3.30 -21.53 23.72
CA SER A 21 -1.93 -21.05 23.93
C SER A 21 -0.89 -22.07 23.49
N LYS A 22 -1.09 -23.37 23.79
CA LYS A 22 -0.20 -24.45 23.33
C LYS A 22 -0.15 -24.49 21.80
N LEU A 23 -1.30 -24.50 21.12
CA LEU A 23 -1.36 -24.49 19.66
C LEU A 23 -0.70 -23.26 19.04
N THR A 24 -0.77 -22.10 19.71
CA THR A 24 -0.11 -20.86 19.28
C THR A 24 1.42 -20.98 19.42
N MET A 25 1.91 -21.50 20.54
CA MET A 25 3.35 -21.73 20.76
C MET A 25 3.94 -22.75 19.78
N GLU A 26 3.18 -23.79 19.48
CA GLU A 26 3.56 -24.83 18.50
C GLU A 26 3.40 -24.36 17.04
N LYS A 27 2.96 -23.11 16.81
CA LYS A 27 2.70 -22.52 15.47
C LYS A 27 1.67 -23.29 14.63
N VAL A 28 0.92 -24.21 15.23
CA VAL A 28 -0.19 -24.95 14.59
C VAL A 28 -1.39 -24.03 14.43
N TRP A 29 -1.64 -23.16 15.40
CA TRP A 29 -2.65 -22.11 15.30
C TRP A 29 -2.01 -20.73 15.31
N LEU A 30 -1.84 -20.18 14.11
CA LEU A 30 -1.38 -18.80 13.95
C LEU A 30 -2.52 -17.83 14.29
N THR A 31 -2.20 -16.84 15.12
CA THR A 31 -3.07 -15.69 15.34
C THR A 31 -3.31 -14.95 14.02
N PRO A 32 -4.41 -14.20 13.86
CA PRO A 32 -4.66 -13.43 12.64
C PRO A 32 -3.49 -12.53 12.23
N ALA A 33 -2.74 -12.00 13.21
CA ALA A 33 -1.55 -11.18 12.98
C ALA A 33 -0.31 -11.97 12.49
N SER A 34 -0.20 -13.26 12.83
CA SER A 34 0.92 -14.12 12.44
C SER A 34 0.61 -15.02 11.24
N LYS A 35 -0.66 -15.07 10.80
CA LYS A 35 -1.00 -15.73 9.54
C LYS A 35 -0.34 -14.98 8.37
N PRO A 36 0.33 -15.68 7.45
CA PRO A 36 0.77 -15.06 6.21
C PRO A 36 -0.43 -14.48 5.46
N LYS A 37 -0.25 -13.32 4.81
CA LYS A 37 -1.30 -12.72 3.98
C LYS A 37 -1.72 -13.75 2.94
N SER A 38 -3.01 -14.04 2.84
CA SER A 38 -3.53 -15.07 1.93
C SER A 38 -3.39 -14.70 0.45
N HIS A 39 -3.18 -13.41 0.18
CA HIS A 39 -3.00 -12.85 -1.16
C HIS A 39 -2.04 -11.66 -1.08
N GLN A 40 -1.28 -11.47 -2.15
CA GLN A 40 -0.44 -10.31 -2.38
C GLN A 40 -1.06 -9.51 -3.51
N SER A 41 -1.51 -8.29 -3.21
CA SER A 41 -2.07 -7.39 -4.21
C SER A 41 -0.95 -6.63 -4.91
N ILE A 42 -1.10 -6.46 -6.23
CA ILE A 42 -0.22 -5.64 -7.06
C ILE A 42 -1.09 -4.53 -7.67
N ILE A 43 -0.56 -3.30 -7.68
CA ILE A 43 -1.13 -2.15 -8.37
C ILE A 43 -0.16 -1.73 -9.46
N ILE A 44 -0.66 -1.64 -10.69
CA ILE A 44 0.09 -1.15 -11.84
C ILE A 44 -0.52 0.19 -12.24
N LEU A 45 0.34 1.21 -12.37
CA LEU A 45 -0.04 2.55 -12.79
C LEU A 45 0.70 2.89 -14.08
N ASP A 46 0.00 3.51 -15.03
CA ASP A 46 0.64 4.15 -16.17
C ASP A 46 1.15 5.55 -15.77
N TRP A 47 2.07 6.12 -16.54
CA TRP A 47 2.62 7.45 -16.30
C TRP A 47 1.87 8.52 -17.07
N ASP A 48 1.92 8.44 -18.41
CA ASP A 48 1.41 9.44 -19.34
C ASP A 48 -0.13 9.51 -19.30
N ASP A 49 -0.64 10.73 -19.16
CA ASP A 49 -2.07 11.06 -18.95
C ASP A 49 -2.78 10.26 -17.84
N THR A 50 -2.02 9.66 -16.93
CA THR A 50 -2.52 8.94 -15.74
C THR A 50 -2.00 9.57 -14.46
N LEU A 51 -0.69 9.67 -14.30
CA LEU A 51 -0.04 10.36 -13.17
C LEU A 51 0.41 11.76 -13.57
N LEU A 52 0.85 11.95 -14.81
CA LEU A 52 1.26 13.24 -15.35
C LEU A 52 0.47 13.54 -16.63
N CYS A 53 -0.08 14.75 -16.76
CA CYS A 53 -0.84 15.18 -17.93
C CYS A 53 0.05 15.53 -19.14
N THR A 54 0.87 14.58 -19.58
CA THR A 54 1.88 14.80 -20.62
C THR A 54 1.30 15.26 -21.96
N SER A 55 0.08 14.85 -22.34
CA SER A 55 -0.57 15.37 -23.56
C SER A 55 -0.94 16.85 -23.45
N TYR A 56 -1.21 17.35 -22.24
CA TYR A 56 -1.47 18.77 -22.01
C TYR A 56 -0.18 19.59 -21.98
N LEU A 57 0.89 19.03 -21.42
CA LEU A 57 2.18 19.70 -21.30
C LEU A 57 3.00 19.68 -22.60
N THR A 58 2.74 18.74 -23.49
CA THR A 58 3.42 18.64 -24.78
C THR A 58 2.83 19.66 -25.75
N PRO A 59 3.58 20.71 -26.16
CA PRO A 59 3.08 21.70 -27.08
C PRO A 59 2.84 21.06 -28.45
N LYS A 60 1.69 21.35 -29.06
CA LYS A 60 1.39 20.91 -30.44
C LYS A 60 2.26 21.64 -31.48
N ASP A 61 2.73 22.84 -31.15
CA ASP A 61 3.59 23.67 -31.98
C ASP A 61 4.92 23.95 -31.28
N SER A 62 6.02 23.55 -31.92
CA SER A 62 7.40 23.67 -31.42
C SER A 62 7.84 25.11 -31.10
N ASN A 63 7.11 26.12 -31.58
CA ASN A 63 7.40 27.53 -31.35
C ASN A 63 6.99 28.04 -29.95
N ILE A 64 6.25 27.25 -29.16
CA ILE A 64 5.73 27.65 -27.85
C ILE A 64 6.74 27.37 -26.72
N PHE A 65 7.72 26.47 -26.93
CA PHE A 65 8.73 26.12 -25.93
C PHE A 65 9.57 27.33 -25.46
N SER A 66 9.65 28.40 -26.25
CA SER A 66 10.42 29.60 -25.92
C SER A 66 9.75 30.53 -24.91
N LEU A 67 8.47 30.33 -24.57
CA LEU A 67 7.70 31.23 -23.70
C LEU A 67 7.63 30.79 -22.23
N GLY A 68 8.19 29.63 -21.89
CA GLY A 68 8.13 29.09 -20.53
C GLY A 68 6.70 28.65 -20.12
N LEU A 69 6.60 28.00 -18.97
CA LEU A 69 5.30 27.61 -18.40
C LEU A 69 4.56 28.84 -17.86
N LEU A 70 3.31 29.03 -18.31
CA LEU A 70 2.39 30.01 -17.74
C LEU A 70 2.22 29.77 -16.23
N GLU A 71 2.07 30.84 -15.47
CA GLU A 71 1.99 30.77 -14.01
C GLU A 71 0.81 29.91 -13.52
N ASP A 72 -0.33 30.02 -14.20
CA ASP A 72 -1.50 29.18 -13.92
C ASP A 72 -1.21 27.68 -14.13
N THR A 73 -0.38 27.34 -15.12
CA THR A 73 0.03 25.96 -15.36
C THR A 73 0.90 25.44 -14.22
N LYS A 74 1.84 26.25 -13.70
CA LYS A 74 2.66 25.86 -12.55
C LYS A 74 1.82 25.60 -11.31
N ILE A 75 0.89 26.51 -10.99
CA ILE A 75 -0.04 26.35 -9.86
C ILE A 75 -0.86 25.05 -9.99
N ASN A 76 -1.28 24.72 -11.22
CA ASN A 76 -2.02 23.48 -11.46
C ASN A 76 -1.14 22.23 -11.37
N LEU A 77 0.14 22.31 -11.77
CA LEU A 77 1.10 21.23 -11.60
C LEU A 77 1.42 20.96 -10.12
N GLU A 78 1.59 21.98 -9.30
CA GLU A 78 1.77 21.80 -7.84
C GLU A 78 0.55 21.11 -7.20
N LYS A 79 -0.66 21.48 -7.63
CA LYS A 79 -1.89 20.80 -7.19
C LYS A 79 -1.97 19.36 -7.67
N LEU A 80 -1.50 19.08 -8.89
CA LEU A 80 -1.45 17.73 -9.45
C LEU A 80 -0.46 16.87 -8.66
N GLU A 81 0.74 17.38 -8.41
CA GLU A 81 1.79 16.72 -7.61
C GLU A 81 1.24 16.28 -6.26
N GLY A 82 0.59 17.17 -5.50
CA GLY A 82 0.02 16.82 -4.20
C GLY A 82 -1.05 15.72 -4.27
N LYS A 83 -1.84 15.67 -5.35
CA LYS A 83 -2.84 14.62 -5.58
C LYS A 83 -2.18 13.28 -5.94
N VAL A 84 -1.20 13.31 -6.85
CA VAL A 84 -0.43 12.14 -7.29
C VAL A 84 0.31 11.54 -6.11
N TYR A 85 0.98 12.36 -5.31
CA TYR A 85 1.64 11.93 -4.07
C TYR A 85 0.67 11.16 -3.16
N LYS A 86 -0.52 11.73 -2.90
CA LYS A 86 -1.52 11.09 -2.04
C LYS A 86 -2.02 9.75 -2.62
N ILE A 87 -2.19 9.65 -3.93
CA ILE A 87 -2.55 8.40 -4.61
C ILE A 87 -1.44 7.36 -4.42
N LEU A 88 -0.21 7.71 -4.75
CA LEU A 88 0.95 6.81 -4.67
C LEU A 88 1.18 6.34 -3.23
N ASP A 89 1.17 7.24 -2.25
CA ASP A 89 1.28 6.90 -0.83
C ASP A 89 0.17 5.94 -0.38
N THR A 90 -1.07 6.21 -0.78
CA THR A 90 -2.21 5.31 -0.46
C THR A 90 -2.04 3.93 -1.09
N CYS A 91 -1.56 3.85 -2.33
CA CYS A 91 -1.33 2.60 -3.05
C CYS A 91 -0.20 1.78 -2.42
N ILE A 92 0.94 2.42 -2.11
CA ILE A 92 2.12 1.79 -1.50
C ILE A 92 1.78 1.20 -0.12
N ASN A 93 0.94 1.90 0.65
CA ASN A 93 0.47 1.40 1.94
C ASN A 93 -0.46 0.18 1.85
N LYS A 94 -1.00 -0.14 0.66
CA LYS A 94 -1.99 -1.23 0.47
C LYS A 94 -1.46 -2.43 -0.32
N ALA A 95 -0.49 -2.22 -1.22
CA ALA A 95 -0.07 -3.22 -2.20
C ALA A 95 1.36 -2.94 -2.68
N GLN A 96 1.94 -3.91 -3.40
CA GLN A 96 3.12 -3.61 -4.21
C GLN A 96 2.71 -2.76 -5.41
N VAL A 97 3.43 -1.68 -5.67
CA VAL A 97 3.10 -0.70 -6.71
C VAL A 97 4.20 -0.67 -7.76
N TYR A 98 3.81 -0.70 -9.02
CA TYR A 98 4.71 -0.56 -10.17
C TYR A 98 4.18 0.53 -11.10
N ILE A 99 5.08 1.36 -11.61
CA ILE A 99 4.78 2.23 -12.75
C ILE A 99 5.25 1.48 -14.00
N ILE A 100 4.35 1.29 -14.95
CA ILE A 100 4.62 0.65 -16.25
C ILE A 100 4.13 1.58 -17.34
N THR A 101 5.04 2.07 -18.16
CA THR A 101 4.76 2.96 -19.29
C THR A 101 5.43 2.43 -20.56
N ASN A 102 4.88 2.77 -21.72
CA ASN A 102 5.50 2.53 -23.03
C ASN A 102 6.54 3.61 -23.41
N ALA A 103 6.82 4.56 -22.52
CA ALA A 103 7.83 5.58 -22.74
C ALA A 103 9.26 5.00 -22.74
N LYS A 104 10.19 5.79 -23.28
CA LYS A 104 11.62 5.45 -23.25
C LYS A 104 12.10 5.36 -21.79
N GLN A 105 13.01 4.44 -21.53
CA GLN A 105 13.70 4.34 -20.23
C GLN A 105 14.28 5.70 -19.81
N GLY A 106 14.06 6.08 -18.54
CA GLY A 106 14.48 7.37 -17.99
C GLY A 106 13.43 8.48 -18.11
N TRP A 107 12.33 8.27 -18.84
CA TRP A 107 11.29 9.30 -19.04
C TRP A 107 10.59 9.69 -17.73
N VAL A 108 10.26 8.70 -16.90
CA VAL A 108 9.56 8.90 -15.63
C VAL A 108 10.42 9.71 -14.66
N GLU A 109 11.73 9.43 -14.62
CA GLU A 109 12.68 10.07 -13.70
C GLU A 109 13.11 11.48 -14.15
N PHE A 110 12.98 11.78 -15.44
CA PHE A 110 13.32 13.08 -16.01
C PHE A 110 12.15 14.08 -15.97
N SER A 111 10.92 13.55 -15.99
CA SER A 111 9.69 14.36 -16.07
C SER A 111 9.42 15.17 -14.79
#